data_AF-A0A5D0MQ62-F1
#
_entry.id   AF-A0A5D0MQ62-F1
#
_cell.length_a   1.000
_cell.length_b   1.000
_cell.length_c   1.000
_cell.angle_alpha   90.00
_cell.angle_beta   90.00
_cell.angle_gamma   90.00
#
_symmetry.space_group_name_H-M   'P 1'
#
loop_
_entity.id
_entity.type
_entity.pdbx_description
1 polymer ?
#
loop_
_entity_poly.entity_id
_entity_poly.type
_entity_poly.pdbx_seq_one_letter_code
_entity_poly.pdbx_strand_id
1 'polypeptide(L)'
;MKLRVGAALFGLGVLLLVIAVGLPLYIAPAVTKLPYDLDRTTSKAEAVNARALKVTVVGDSVSIEVPQATLMSTVEVIPQPEDTADRLPKELAGKAVVWDVYQTVKNSGGEVFSQYSTELALDRASGAAADWDEQWLNETGAEQTPVGNVTYEGQVYKFPFDTKKKEYPVFDRDLKRATPAKFTGTEDVKGLEAYRFEQRIENETLNTPESNIKTLIGRFAPQATTGKVVYSNTRTLWVDPVTGAYVKVRERQHKEFQPDNGLVTVLLDADFNYTDDTIAKSVETAKDNRFKINMVRTYVPIGAGVLGVLALLAGMLLVLRGNGGDATARHRLAEAPAGGPSGDEAPVGGPLSDEIPPASTNWRTDEESTVPAQRPAVDDEAEKR
;
A
#
# COMPACT_ATOMS: atom_id res chain seq x y z
N MET A 1 -51.26 -15.88 -3.46
CA MET A 1 -49.92 -16.13 -2.87
C MET A 1 -48.81 -16.21 -3.93
N LYS A 2 -48.96 -17.04 -4.98
CA LYS A 2 -47.95 -17.23 -6.06
C LYS A 2 -47.49 -15.95 -6.76
N LEU A 3 -48.38 -14.97 -6.93
CA LEU A 3 -48.08 -13.69 -7.59
C LEU A 3 -47.19 -12.76 -6.74
N ARG A 4 -47.39 -12.73 -5.42
CA ARG A 4 -46.53 -11.97 -4.49
C ARG A 4 -45.13 -12.58 -4.40
N VAL A 5 -45.05 -13.91 -4.39
CA VAL A 5 -43.78 -14.65 -4.42
C VAL A 5 -43.04 -14.43 -5.75
N GLY A 6 -43.75 -14.46 -6.88
CA GLY A 6 -43.18 -14.19 -8.19
C GLY A 6 -42.63 -12.76 -8.32
N ALA A 7 -43.38 -11.75 -7.85
CA ALA A 7 -42.93 -10.37 -7.82
C ALA A 7 -41.70 -10.16 -6.90
N ALA A 8 -41.69 -10.80 -5.72
CA ALA A 8 -40.56 -10.74 -4.80
C ALA A 8 -39.28 -11.37 -5.41
N LEU A 9 -39.40 -12.53 -6.06
CA LEU A 9 -38.28 -13.18 -6.74
C LEU A 9 -37.76 -12.37 -7.93
N PHE A 10 -38.67 -11.73 -8.68
CA PHE A 10 -38.27 -10.83 -9.76
C PHE A 10 -37.50 -9.62 -9.22
N GLY A 11 -38.02 -8.96 -8.17
CA GLY A 11 -37.35 -7.83 -7.52
C GLY A 11 -35.98 -8.20 -6.94
N LEU A 12 -35.87 -9.36 -6.29
CA LEU A 12 -34.59 -9.90 -5.82
C LEU A 12 -33.63 -10.17 -6.98
N GLY A 13 -34.13 -10.73 -8.09
CA GLY A 13 -33.34 -10.96 -9.29
C GLY A 13 -32.74 -9.68 -9.86
N VAL A 14 -33.54 -8.62 -9.98
CA VAL A 14 -33.05 -7.29 -10.40
C VAL A 14 -32.00 -6.76 -9.43
N LEU A 15 -32.25 -6.79 -8.12
CA LEU A 15 -31.30 -6.33 -7.10
C LEU A 15 -29.96 -7.07 -7.19
N LEU A 16 -29.99 -8.39 -7.33
CA LEU A 16 -28.77 -9.21 -7.46
C LEU A 16 -28.00 -8.88 -8.75
N LEU A 17 -28.68 -8.59 -9.86
CA LEU A 17 -28.01 -8.12 -11.08
C LEU A 17 -27.40 -6.72 -10.91
N VAL A 18 -28.10 -5.81 -10.22
CA VAL A 18 -27.55 -4.49 -9.88
C VAL A 18 -26.29 -4.63 -9.03
N ILE A 19 -26.28 -5.53 -8.04
CA ILE A 19 -25.09 -5.83 -7.23
C ILE A 19 -23.97 -6.44 -8.11
N ALA A 20 -24.32 -7.38 -8.99
CA ALA A 20 -23.37 -8.04 -9.88
C ALA A 20 -22.65 -7.06 -10.82
N VAL A 21 -23.33 -6.02 -11.29
CA VAL A 21 -22.74 -4.97 -12.13
C VAL A 21 -22.12 -3.85 -11.28
N GLY A 22 -22.75 -3.48 -10.18
CA GLY A 22 -22.35 -2.36 -9.33
C GLY A 22 -21.04 -2.59 -8.58
N LEU A 23 -20.83 -3.79 -8.04
CA LEU A 23 -19.59 -4.15 -7.34
C LEU A 23 -18.32 -3.95 -8.20
N PRO A 24 -18.20 -4.57 -9.39
CA PRO A 24 -16.98 -4.44 -10.19
C PRO A 24 -16.79 -3.04 -10.77
N LEU A 25 -17.85 -2.27 -11.02
CA LEU A 25 -17.74 -0.95 -11.62
C LEU A 25 -17.46 0.17 -10.60
N TYR A 26 -18.05 0.10 -9.40
CA TYR A 26 -17.97 1.19 -8.43
C TYR A 26 -17.16 0.85 -7.19
N ILE A 27 -17.16 -0.41 -6.73
CA ILE A 27 -16.50 -0.80 -5.49
C ILE A 27 -15.10 -1.35 -5.75
N ALA A 28 -14.91 -2.16 -6.80
CA ALA A 28 -13.60 -2.73 -7.12
C ALA A 28 -12.48 -1.66 -7.26
N PRO A 29 -12.68 -0.53 -7.96
CA PRO A 29 -11.66 0.52 -8.04
C PRO A 29 -11.31 1.13 -6.67
N ALA A 30 -12.25 1.13 -5.72
CA ALA A 30 -12.04 1.68 -4.39
C ALA A 30 -11.23 0.75 -3.49
N VAL A 31 -11.27 -0.57 -3.74
CA VAL A 31 -10.51 -1.60 -2.97
C VAL A 31 -9.20 -2.02 -3.64
N THR A 32 -8.94 -1.60 -4.89
CA THR A 32 -7.67 -1.79 -5.60
C THR A 32 -6.77 -0.55 -5.54
N LYS A 33 -6.69 0.05 -4.35
CA LYS A 33 -5.80 1.16 -4.04
C LYS A 33 -5.37 1.06 -2.59
N LEU A 34 -4.26 1.72 -2.23
CA LEU A 34 -3.75 1.74 -0.86
C LEU A 34 -4.84 2.28 0.11
N PRO A 35 -5.20 1.52 1.15
CA PRO A 35 -6.01 2.03 2.24
C PRO A 35 -5.24 3.07 3.06
N TYR A 36 -5.98 3.88 3.80
CA TYR A 36 -5.41 4.89 4.71
C TYR A 36 -4.99 4.28 6.05
N ASP A 37 -5.70 3.24 6.47
CA ASP A 37 -5.67 2.57 7.77
C ASP A 37 -4.86 1.27 7.71
N LEU A 38 -3.79 1.25 6.93
CA LEU A 38 -2.89 0.09 6.89
C LEU A 38 -2.16 -0.07 8.23
N ASP A 39 -2.02 -1.31 8.67
CA ASP A 39 -1.16 -1.63 9.80
C ASP A 39 0.31 -1.42 9.45
N ARG A 40 1.12 -1.14 10.48
CA ARG A 40 2.58 -1.12 10.36
C ARG A 40 3.08 -2.47 9.85
N THR A 41 4.10 -2.44 8.99
CA THR A 41 4.71 -3.67 8.47
C THR A 41 6.21 -3.69 8.73
N THR A 42 6.75 -4.89 8.95
CA THR A 42 8.19 -5.10 9.17
C THR A 42 8.67 -6.19 8.21
N SER A 43 9.75 -5.91 7.49
CA SER A 43 10.45 -6.90 6.65
C SER A 43 11.90 -7.02 7.09
N LYS A 44 12.44 -8.24 7.02
CA LYS A 44 13.82 -8.55 7.41
C LYS A 44 14.56 -9.21 6.26
N ALA A 45 15.74 -8.68 5.94
CA ALA A 45 16.65 -9.24 4.96
C ALA A 45 18.02 -9.55 5.61
N GLU A 46 18.56 -10.72 5.31
CA GLU A 46 19.86 -11.16 5.81
C GLU A 46 20.90 -11.17 4.69
N ALA A 47 22.11 -10.69 4.99
CA ALA A 47 23.29 -10.87 4.17
C ALA A 47 24.35 -11.61 4.98
N VAL A 48 24.64 -12.84 4.59
CA VAL A 48 25.70 -13.66 5.20
C VAL A 48 27.06 -13.29 4.61
N ASN A 49 28.11 -13.29 5.42
CA ASN A 49 29.48 -12.98 5.00
C ASN A 49 29.62 -11.60 4.30
N ALA A 50 28.77 -10.64 4.65
CA ALA A 50 28.85 -9.30 4.11
C ALA A 50 30.08 -8.56 4.62
N ARG A 51 30.66 -7.70 3.80
CA ARG A 51 31.69 -6.73 4.19
C ARG A 51 31.05 -5.37 4.23
N ALA A 52 31.19 -4.63 5.34
CA ALA A 52 30.60 -3.30 5.43
C ALA A 52 31.51 -2.36 6.23
N LEU A 53 31.65 -1.13 5.74
CA LEU A 53 32.37 -0.06 6.40
C LEU A 53 31.72 0.23 7.75
N LYS A 54 32.54 0.21 8.81
CA LYS A 54 32.15 0.60 10.16
C LYS A 54 33.02 1.77 10.58
N VAL A 55 32.36 2.86 10.97
CA VAL A 55 32.99 4.03 11.57
C VAL A 55 32.58 4.06 13.03
N THR A 56 33.55 3.91 13.94
CA THR A 56 33.32 3.96 15.39
C THR A 56 34.01 5.19 15.94
N VAL A 57 33.25 6.07 16.61
CA VAL A 57 33.79 7.25 17.27
C VAL A 57 33.74 7.02 18.78
N VAL A 58 34.90 7.03 19.44
CA VAL A 58 35.02 6.91 20.90
C VAL A 58 35.87 8.07 21.41
N GLY A 59 35.22 9.06 22.03
CA GLY A 59 35.88 10.33 22.35
C GLY A 59 36.40 11.00 21.08
N ASP A 60 37.69 11.35 21.06
CA ASP A 60 38.35 11.94 19.89
C ASP A 60 38.93 10.88 18.90
N SER A 61 38.79 9.59 19.21
CA SER A 61 39.32 8.50 18.36
C SER A 61 38.27 8.02 17.37
N VAL A 62 38.62 8.02 16.08
CA VAL A 62 37.81 7.46 15.00
C VAL A 62 38.46 6.18 14.49
N SER A 63 37.82 5.02 14.71
CA SER A 63 38.20 3.76 14.07
C SER A 63 37.37 3.55 12.81
N ILE A 64 38.04 3.18 11.71
CA ILE A 64 37.42 2.86 10.44
C ILE A 64 37.92 1.50 10.00
N GLU A 65 36.97 0.57 9.86
CA GLU A 65 37.22 -0.84 9.53
C GLU A 65 36.19 -1.31 8.50
N VAL A 66 36.48 -2.42 7.83
CA VAL A 66 35.54 -3.10 6.93
C VAL A 66 35.42 -4.55 7.36
N PRO A 67 34.81 -4.83 8.54
CA PRO A 67 34.67 -6.18 9.04
C PRO A 67 33.78 -7.03 8.12
N GLN A 68 34.02 -8.33 8.15
CA GLN A 68 33.11 -9.34 7.60
C GLN A 68 32.14 -9.78 8.70
N ALA A 69 30.84 -9.74 8.42
CA ALA A 69 29.79 -10.11 9.38
C ALA A 69 28.52 -10.60 8.66
N THR A 70 27.68 -11.31 9.39
CA THR A 70 26.28 -11.47 8.99
C THR A 70 25.51 -10.22 9.38
N LEU A 71 24.85 -9.59 8.41
CA LEU A 71 24.07 -8.38 8.58
C LEU A 71 22.58 -8.68 8.44
N MET A 72 21.78 -8.10 9.31
CA MET A 72 20.33 -8.12 9.29
C MET A 72 19.82 -6.70 9.02
N SER A 73 19.20 -6.50 7.87
CA SER A 73 18.45 -5.30 7.52
C SER A 73 17.00 -5.48 7.99
N THR A 74 16.52 -4.56 8.81
CA THR A 74 15.10 -4.49 9.21
C THR A 74 14.51 -3.21 8.64
N VAL A 75 13.45 -3.33 7.85
CA VAL A 75 12.69 -2.20 7.28
C VAL A 75 11.30 -2.20 7.92
N GLU A 76 10.91 -1.06 8.47
CA GLU A 76 9.60 -0.82 9.06
C GLU A 76 8.88 0.26 8.26
N VAL A 77 7.68 -0.04 7.78
CA VAL A 77 6.82 0.90 7.05
C VAL A 77 5.62 1.21 7.93
N ILE A 78 5.42 2.50 8.19
CA ILE A 78 4.41 3.02 9.11
C ILE A 78 3.52 4.00 8.33
N PRO A 79 2.29 3.61 8.00
CA PRO A 79 1.31 4.52 7.42
C PRO A 79 0.95 5.65 8.39
N GLN A 80 0.90 6.89 7.88
CA GLN A 80 0.59 8.09 8.65
C GLN A 80 -0.78 8.67 8.23
N PRO A 81 -1.90 8.16 8.76
CA PRO A 81 -3.24 8.60 8.34
C PRO A 81 -3.55 10.05 8.74
N GLU A 82 -3.01 10.53 9.87
CA GLU A 82 -3.19 11.91 10.33
C GLU A 82 -2.44 12.89 9.40
N ASP A 83 -1.14 12.68 9.16
CA ASP A 83 -0.37 13.47 8.19
C ASP A 83 -0.95 13.41 6.78
N THR A 84 -1.48 12.26 6.38
CA THR A 84 -2.17 12.09 5.10
C THR A 84 -3.39 12.99 4.97
N ALA A 85 -4.13 13.21 6.06
CA ALA A 85 -5.32 14.06 6.08
C ALA A 85 -4.96 15.54 6.15
N ASP A 86 -3.92 15.89 6.90
CA ASP A 86 -3.66 17.28 7.30
C ASP A 86 -2.59 17.99 6.46
N ARG A 87 -1.61 17.25 5.91
CA ARG A 87 -0.41 17.85 5.26
C ARG A 87 -0.37 17.67 3.74
N LEU A 88 -1.13 16.73 3.18
CA LEU A 88 -1.16 16.55 1.73
C LEU A 88 -1.82 17.76 1.05
N PRO A 89 -1.24 18.27 -0.05
CA PRO A 89 -1.84 19.35 -0.81
C PRO A 89 -3.14 18.89 -1.48
N LYS A 90 -4.01 19.84 -1.84
CA LYS A 90 -5.37 19.58 -2.36
C LYS A 90 -5.36 18.69 -3.60
N GLU A 91 -4.31 18.75 -4.40
CA GLU A 91 -4.13 17.99 -5.63
C GLU A 91 -3.94 16.49 -5.35
N LEU A 92 -3.37 16.15 -4.19
CA LEU A 92 -3.09 14.80 -3.70
C LEU A 92 -4.15 14.27 -2.73
N ALA A 93 -5.02 15.14 -2.21
CA ALA A 93 -6.13 14.74 -1.34
C ALA A 93 -6.99 13.65 -1.99
N GLY A 94 -7.22 12.54 -1.27
CA GLY A 94 -7.94 11.39 -1.80
C GLY A 94 -7.12 10.45 -2.69
N LYS A 95 -5.96 10.89 -3.19
CA LYS A 95 -5.14 10.19 -4.19
C LYS A 95 -3.85 9.61 -3.64
N ALA A 96 -3.24 10.23 -2.63
CA ALA A 96 -2.00 9.76 -2.02
C ALA A 96 -2.17 9.36 -0.55
N VAL A 97 -1.15 8.69 -0.01
CA VAL A 97 -0.94 8.37 1.40
C VAL A 97 0.48 8.74 1.80
N VAL A 98 0.69 9.18 3.03
CA VAL A 98 2.00 9.48 3.61
C VAL A 98 2.47 8.28 4.41
N TRP A 99 3.68 7.80 4.15
CA TRP A 99 4.32 6.73 4.91
C TRP A 99 5.64 7.21 5.49
N ASP A 100 5.89 6.82 6.74
CA ASP A 100 7.22 6.81 7.31
C ASP A 100 7.87 5.45 7.08
N VAL A 101 9.15 5.47 6.74
CA VAL A 101 9.95 4.25 6.62
C VAL A 101 11.27 4.39 7.38
N TYR A 102 11.54 3.38 8.21
CA TYR A 102 12.76 3.25 8.97
C TYR A 102 13.50 2.01 8.51
N GLN A 103 14.81 2.11 8.29
CA GLN A 103 15.66 0.94 8.13
C GLN A 103 16.80 0.98 9.13
N THR A 104 17.08 -0.18 9.72
CA THR A 104 18.31 -0.39 10.49
C THR A 104 19.01 -1.65 10.00
N VAL A 105 20.32 -1.55 9.78
CA VAL A 105 21.20 -2.68 9.48
C VAL A 105 22.06 -2.95 10.71
N LYS A 106 21.96 -4.16 11.29
CA LYS A 106 22.76 -4.60 12.44
C LYS A 106 23.52 -5.87 12.13
N ASN A 107 24.63 -6.14 12.81
CA ASN A 107 25.20 -7.48 12.83
C ASN A 107 24.51 -8.38 13.88
N SER A 108 24.92 -9.65 13.94
CA SER A 108 24.45 -10.62 14.94
C SER A 108 24.75 -10.21 16.40
N GLY A 109 25.75 -9.38 16.62
CA GLY A 109 26.09 -8.82 17.94
C GLY A 109 25.22 -7.62 18.35
N GLY A 110 24.31 -7.17 17.49
CA GLY A 110 23.43 -6.02 17.73
C GLY A 110 24.07 -4.67 17.41
N GLU A 111 25.29 -4.65 16.89
CA GLU A 111 25.98 -3.42 16.49
C GLU A 111 25.35 -2.87 15.20
N VAL A 112 25.12 -1.56 15.18
CA VAL A 112 24.50 -0.86 14.05
C VAL A 112 25.57 -0.50 13.02
N PHE A 113 25.30 -0.82 11.75
CA PHE A 113 26.14 -0.46 10.60
C PHE A 113 25.56 0.71 9.81
N SER A 114 24.24 0.78 9.70
CA SER A 114 23.55 1.85 8.97
C SER A 114 22.14 2.01 9.49
N GLN A 115 21.67 3.25 9.51
CA GLN A 115 20.29 3.63 9.77
C GLN A 115 19.88 4.70 8.78
N TYR A 116 18.62 4.66 8.36
CA TYR A 116 17.98 5.82 7.77
C TYR A 116 16.51 5.86 8.16
N SER A 117 15.94 7.04 8.04
CA SER A 117 14.50 7.27 8.07
C SER A 117 14.09 8.14 6.89
N THR A 118 12.84 8.02 6.47
CA THR A 118 12.25 8.84 5.41
C THR A 118 10.76 8.95 5.60
N GLU A 119 10.21 10.07 5.16
CA GLU A 119 8.78 10.25 4.94
C GLU A 119 8.55 10.59 3.46
N LEU A 120 7.53 9.97 2.87
CA LEU A 120 7.19 10.18 1.47
C LEU A 120 5.69 9.98 1.24
N ALA A 121 5.19 10.62 0.17
CA ALA A 121 3.84 10.40 -0.32
C ALA A 121 3.84 9.33 -1.43
N LEU A 122 2.84 8.46 -1.43
CA LEU A 122 2.63 7.44 -2.46
C LEU A 122 1.23 7.58 -3.06
N ASP A 123 1.13 7.57 -4.39
CA ASP A 123 -0.14 7.47 -5.08
C ASP A 123 -0.80 6.12 -4.78
N ARG A 124 -2.06 6.16 -4.36
CA ARG A 124 -2.77 5.00 -3.83
C ARG A 124 -3.06 3.96 -4.89
N ALA A 125 -3.25 4.36 -6.15
CA ALA A 125 -3.61 3.44 -7.23
C ALA A 125 -2.37 2.78 -7.84
N SER A 126 -1.35 3.59 -8.14
CA SER A 126 -0.13 3.15 -8.80
C SER A 126 0.94 2.65 -7.84
N GLY A 127 0.92 3.03 -6.56
CA GLY A 127 1.98 2.73 -5.60
C GLY A 127 3.30 3.48 -5.87
N ALA A 128 3.32 4.38 -6.85
CA ALA A 128 4.47 5.22 -7.16
C ALA A 128 4.57 6.40 -6.17
N ALA A 129 5.76 6.97 -6.05
CA ALA A 129 5.97 8.25 -5.38
C ALA A 129 5.03 9.32 -5.95
N ALA A 130 4.38 10.05 -5.04
CA ALA A 130 3.60 11.24 -5.37
C ALA A 130 4.48 12.49 -5.14
N ASP A 131 4.27 13.51 -5.98
CA ASP A 131 5.03 14.76 -5.92
C ASP A 131 4.60 15.58 -4.70
N TRP A 132 5.44 15.58 -3.66
CA TRP A 132 5.16 16.24 -2.39
C TRP A 132 6.42 16.89 -1.82
N ASP A 133 6.38 18.21 -1.63
CA ASP A 133 7.54 19.03 -1.26
C ASP A 133 8.06 18.77 0.17
N GLU A 134 7.23 18.22 1.06
CA GLU A 134 7.62 17.96 2.45
C GLU A 134 8.35 16.62 2.63
N GLN A 135 8.45 15.79 1.59
CA GLN A 135 9.14 14.50 1.69
C GLN A 135 10.62 14.68 2.07
N TRP A 136 11.16 13.71 2.79
CA TRP A 136 12.52 13.82 3.32
C TRP A 136 13.22 12.49 3.50
N LEU A 137 14.54 12.53 3.57
CA LEU A 137 15.40 11.35 3.77
C LEU A 137 16.58 11.70 4.69
N ASN A 138 16.68 11.03 5.84
CA ASN A 138 17.77 11.18 6.80
C ASN A 138 18.67 9.94 6.80
N GLU A 139 19.82 10.03 6.13
CA GLU A 139 20.82 8.94 6.02
C GLU A 139 22.08 9.19 6.85
N THR A 140 22.20 10.39 7.43
CA THR A 140 23.41 10.83 8.16
C THR A 140 23.24 10.73 9.67
N GLY A 141 22.06 10.32 10.15
CA GLY A 141 21.72 10.39 11.57
C GLY A 141 21.68 11.83 12.08
N ALA A 142 21.30 12.78 11.22
CA ALA A 142 21.19 14.17 11.63
C ALA A 142 20.12 14.30 12.74
N GLU A 143 20.41 15.09 13.78
CA GLU A 143 19.45 15.31 14.88
C GLU A 143 18.18 16.02 14.39
N GLN A 144 18.31 16.89 13.39
CA GLN A 144 17.19 17.57 12.77
C GLN A 144 16.74 16.80 11.52
N THR A 145 15.44 16.55 11.43
CA THR A 145 14.82 15.98 10.23
C THR A 145 14.94 16.99 9.08
N PRO A 146 15.63 16.64 7.98
CA PRO A 146 15.65 17.50 6.80
C PRO A 146 14.24 17.55 6.19
N VAL A 147 13.92 18.59 5.43
CA VAL A 147 12.64 18.69 4.70
C VAL A 147 12.93 19.05 3.25
N GLY A 148 12.30 18.37 2.29
CA GLY A 148 12.45 18.64 0.86
C GLY A 148 13.84 18.33 0.30
N ASN A 149 14.64 17.50 0.99
CA ASN A 149 16.02 17.20 0.60
C ASN A 149 16.15 16.04 -0.41
N VAL A 150 15.03 15.47 -0.84
CA VAL A 150 14.95 14.37 -1.79
C VAL A 150 13.69 14.52 -2.64
N THR A 151 13.78 14.10 -3.90
CA THR A 151 12.62 13.93 -4.77
C THR A 151 12.42 12.47 -5.08
N TYR A 152 11.35 11.86 -4.57
CA TYR A 152 11.04 10.46 -4.87
C TYR A 152 10.35 10.32 -6.23
N GLU A 153 10.72 9.27 -6.97
CA GLU A 153 10.21 9.00 -8.31
C GLU A 153 9.97 7.51 -8.51
N GLY A 154 8.94 7.15 -9.28
CA GLY A 154 8.66 5.76 -9.61
C GLY A 154 8.23 4.91 -8.41
N GLN A 155 8.41 3.60 -8.50
CA GLN A 155 8.05 2.65 -7.44
C GLN A 155 9.10 2.69 -6.32
N VAL A 156 8.64 2.73 -5.06
CA VAL A 156 9.54 2.72 -3.89
C VAL A 156 9.33 1.43 -3.09
N TYR A 157 8.17 1.29 -2.43
CA TYR A 157 7.88 0.17 -1.53
C TYR A 157 6.84 -0.82 -2.07
N LYS A 158 6.28 -0.54 -3.24
CA LYS A 158 5.15 -1.28 -3.80
C LYS A 158 5.11 -1.08 -5.31
N PHE A 159 4.53 -2.05 -6.03
CA PHE A 159 4.13 -1.92 -7.44
C PHE A 159 2.61 -1.70 -7.56
N PRO A 160 2.09 -1.24 -8.72
CA PRO A 160 0.67 -1.03 -8.88
C PRO A 160 -0.16 -2.30 -8.64
N PHE A 161 -1.39 -2.13 -8.18
CA PHE A 161 -2.39 -3.19 -8.29
C PHE A 161 -2.51 -3.63 -9.75
N ASP A 162 -2.84 -4.91 -9.97
CA ASP A 162 -2.86 -5.51 -11.31
C ASP A 162 -1.54 -5.26 -12.09
N THR A 163 -0.39 -5.42 -11.40
CA THR A 163 0.96 -5.25 -11.95
C THR A 163 1.09 -5.96 -13.31
N LYS A 164 1.68 -5.27 -14.29
CA LYS A 164 1.84 -5.75 -15.67
C LYS A 164 3.25 -6.27 -15.91
N LYS A 165 3.41 -7.14 -16.91
CA LYS A 165 4.71 -7.64 -17.37
C LYS A 165 5.40 -6.59 -18.24
N LYS A 166 5.82 -5.48 -17.64
CA LYS A 166 6.50 -4.36 -18.31
C LYS A 166 7.64 -3.83 -17.45
N GLU A 167 8.42 -2.90 -17.98
CA GLU A 167 9.41 -2.18 -17.18
C GLU A 167 8.73 -1.14 -16.28
N TYR A 168 9.27 -0.97 -15.06
CA TYR A 168 8.84 0.04 -14.11
C TYR A 168 10.04 0.86 -13.62
N PRO A 169 9.94 2.19 -13.50
CA PRO A 169 10.95 2.96 -12.78
C PRO A 169 10.89 2.59 -11.29
N VAL A 170 12.02 2.22 -10.70
CA VAL A 170 12.15 1.92 -9.26
C VAL A 170 13.18 2.88 -8.67
N PHE A 171 12.84 3.53 -7.56
CA PHE A 171 13.75 4.46 -6.89
C PHE A 171 14.95 3.72 -6.28
N ASP A 172 16.15 4.22 -6.57
CA ASP A 172 17.37 3.81 -5.88
C ASP A 172 17.78 4.92 -4.90
N ARG A 173 17.89 4.55 -3.62
CA ARG A 173 18.16 5.50 -2.53
C ARG A 173 19.56 6.09 -2.62
N ASP A 174 20.56 5.28 -2.97
CA ASP A 174 21.95 5.70 -3.06
C ASP A 174 22.17 6.67 -4.24
N LEU A 175 21.47 6.46 -5.36
CA LEU A 175 21.51 7.37 -6.51
C LEU A 175 20.54 8.56 -6.41
N LYS A 176 19.55 8.49 -5.51
CA LYS A 176 18.45 9.45 -5.37
C LYS A 176 17.68 9.71 -6.67
N ARG A 177 17.47 8.67 -7.46
CA ARG A 177 16.71 8.71 -8.72
C ARG A 177 16.11 7.36 -9.05
N ALA A 178 15.08 7.35 -9.89
CA ALA A 178 14.56 6.10 -10.41
C ALA A 178 15.41 5.54 -11.55
N THR A 179 15.59 4.22 -11.56
CA THR A 179 16.17 3.48 -12.69
C THR A 179 15.27 2.29 -13.06
N PRO A 180 15.30 1.81 -14.31
CA PRO A 180 14.36 0.80 -14.76
C PRO A 180 14.56 -0.56 -14.08
N ALA A 181 13.45 -1.16 -13.63
CA ALA A 181 13.34 -2.56 -13.23
C ALA A 181 12.59 -3.34 -14.32
N LYS A 182 13.28 -4.28 -14.97
CA LYS A 182 12.75 -5.08 -16.09
C LYS A 182 12.05 -6.32 -15.60
N PHE A 183 10.91 -6.65 -16.19
CA PHE A 183 10.30 -7.97 -15.99
C PHE A 183 11.22 -9.06 -16.55
N THR A 184 11.64 -10.01 -15.71
CA THR A 184 12.56 -11.11 -16.08
C THR A 184 11.92 -12.49 -16.00
N GLY A 185 10.68 -12.60 -15.55
CA GLY A 185 9.95 -13.86 -15.55
C GLY A 185 8.91 -13.98 -14.43
N THR A 186 8.44 -15.20 -14.25
CA THR A 186 7.46 -15.57 -13.21
C THR A 186 8.05 -16.72 -12.40
N GLU A 187 7.85 -16.71 -11.08
CA GLU A 187 8.38 -17.71 -10.15
C GLU A 187 7.33 -18.04 -9.09
N ASP A 188 7.24 -19.31 -8.69
CA ASP A 188 6.44 -19.70 -7.54
C ASP A 188 7.21 -19.42 -6.25
N VAL A 189 6.63 -18.58 -5.39
CA VAL A 189 7.19 -18.25 -4.07
C VAL A 189 6.24 -18.78 -3.01
N LYS A 190 6.54 -19.96 -2.47
CA LYS A 190 5.71 -20.66 -1.45
C LYS A 190 4.24 -20.80 -1.88
N GLY A 191 4.01 -21.27 -3.11
CA GLY A 191 2.67 -21.49 -3.66
C GLY A 191 1.94 -20.22 -4.08
N LEU A 192 2.67 -19.13 -4.32
CA LEU A 192 2.16 -17.89 -4.89
C LEU A 192 2.96 -17.57 -6.16
N GLU A 193 2.27 -17.49 -7.28
CA GLU A 193 2.85 -17.03 -8.54
C GLU A 193 3.21 -15.54 -8.44
N ALA A 194 4.50 -15.22 -8.48
CA ALA A 194 5.02 -13.86 -8.41
C ALA A 194 5.73 -13.46 -9.70
N TYR A 195 5.62 -12.19 -10.08
CA TYR A 195 6.37 -11.61 -11.17
C TYR A 195 7.74 -11.15 -10.68
N ARG A 196 8.80 -11.56 -11.37
CA ARG A 196 10.17 -11.22 -11.05
C ARG A 196 10.61 -10.02 -11.89
N PHE A 197 11.05 -8.96 -11.21
CA PHE A 197 11.64 -7.77 -11.81
C PHE A 197 13.09 -7.63 -11.39
N GLU A 198 13.96 -7.16 -12.29
CA GLU A 198 15.36 -6.93 -12.02
C GLU A 198 15.76 -5.50 -12.39
N GLN A 199 16.31 -4.78 -11.40
CA GLN A 199 16.95 -3.48 -11.55
C GLN A 199 18.45 -3.69 -11.42
N ARG A 200 19.21 -3.21 -12.40
CA ARG A 200 20.67 -3.35 -12.45
C ARG A 200 21.33 -1.99 -12.62
N ILE A 201 22.17 -1.66 -11.65
CA ILE A 201 22.97 -0.43 -11.56
C ILE A 201 24.44 -0.86 -11.53
N GLU A 202 25.27 -0.30 -12.41
CA GLU A 202 26.67 -0.69 -12.53
C GLU A 202 27.59 0.53 -12.57
N ASN A 203 28.59 0.53 -11.70
CA ASN A 203 29.70 1.47 -11.71
C ASN A 203 29.29 2.95 -11.69
N GLU A 204 28.18 3.27 -11.01
CA GLU A 204 27.72 4.65 -10.85
C GLU A 204 28.54 5.35 -9.78
N THR A 205 28.95 6.60 -10.03
CA THR A 205 29.66 7.39 -9.04
C THR A 205 28.66 8.08 -8.12
N LEU A 206 28.75 7.84 -6.82
CA LEU A 206 27.89 8.46 -5.82
C LEU A 206 28.30 9.90 -5.54
N ASN A 207 27.32 10.77 -5.33
CA ASN A 207 27.54 12.12 -4.82
C ASN A 207 27.86 12.08 -3.32
N THR A 208 29.11 11.75 -3.00
CA THR A 208 29.59 11.59 -1.63
C THR A 208 30.12 12.92 -1.10
N PRO A 209 29.74 13.37 0.11
CA PRO A 209 30.27 14.59 0.70
C PRO A 209 31.80 14.63 0.73
N GLU A 210 32.39 15.79 0.45
CA GLU A 210 33.85 15.95 0.40
C GLU A 210 34.54 15.57 1.72
N SER A 211 33.89 15.84 2.85
CA SER A 211 34.35 15.41 4.19
C SER A 211 34.46 13.90 4.32
N ASN A 212 33.51 13.16 3.75
CA ASN A 212 33.52 11.69 3.76
C ASN A 212 34.63 11.16 2.84
N ILE A 213 34.83 11.77 1.66
CA ILE A 213 35.94 11.42 0.77
C ILE A 213 37.29 11.66 1.45
N LYS A 214 37.49 12.81 2.10
CA LYS A 214 38.72 13.11 2.87
C LYS A 214 38.98 12.09 3.97
N THR A 215 37.92 11.66 4.66
CA THR A 215 37.99 10.62 5.69
C THR A 215 38.44 9.27 5.10
N LEU A 216 37.87 8.87 3.96
CA LEU A 216 38.27 7.64 3.25
C LEU A 216 39.71 7.72 2.73
N ILE A 217 40.14 8.85 2.16
CA ILE A 217 41.52 9.11 1.74
C ILE A 217 42.47 8.93 2.92
N GLY A 218 42.24 9.65 4.03
CA GLY A 218 43.12 9.60 5.19
C GLY A 218 43.29 8.19 5.77
N ARG A 219 42.25 7.35 5.67
CA ARG A 219 42.26 5.98 6.18
C ARG A 219 42.87 4.95 5.24
N PHE A 220 42.47 4.98 3.97
CA PHE A 220 42.70 3.88 3.02
C PHE A 220 43.72 4.22 1.94
N ALA A 221 43.92 5.51 1.64
CA ALA A 221 44.85 5.96 0.61
C ALA A 221 45.51 7.30 0.99
N PRO A 222 46.41 7.34 2.00
CA PRO A 222 46.99 8.60 2.50
C PRO A 222 47.81 9.39 1.47
N GLN A 223 48.19 8.75 0.36
CA GLN A 223 48.94 9.34 -0.75
C GLN A 223 48.02 9.86 -1.88
N ALA A 224 46.71 9.68 -1.75
CA ALA A 224 45.69 10.18 -2.67
C ALA A 224 45.36 11.65 -2.37
N THR A 225 45.00 12.39 -3.41
CA THR A 225 44.50 13.77 -3.26
C THR A 225 43.00 13.86 -3.47
N THR A 226 42.47 12.97 -4.30
CA THR A 226 41.05 12.90 -4.65
C THR A 226 40.61 11.44 -4.68
N GLY A 227 39.31 11.22 -4.73
CA GLY A 227 38.74 9.89 -4.85
C GLY A 227 37.23 9.95 -5.03
N LYS A 228 36.63 8.81 -5.33
CA LYS A 228 35.19 8.68 -5.54
C LYS A 228 34.68 7.38 -4.94
N VAL A 229 33.40 7.37 -4.56
CA VAL A 229 32.70 6.14 -4.20
C VAL A 229 31.90 5.66 -5.40
N VAL A 230 32.15 4.43 -5.81
CA VAL A 230 31.47 3.77 -6.92
C VAL A 230 30.51 2.74 -6.36
N TYR A 231 29.29 2.73 -6.91
CA TYR A 231 28.17 1.92 -6.47
C TYR A 231 27.65 1.05 -7.62
N SER A 232 27.39 -0.21 -7.28
CA SER A 232 26.67 -1.16 -8.12
C SER A 232 25.62 -1.88 -7.28
N ASN A 233 24.48 -2.18 -7.90
CA ASN A 233 23.41 -2.92 -7.25
C ASN A 233 22.67 -3.77 -8.26
N THR A 234 22.39 -5.02 -7.89
CA THR A 234 21.36 -5.80 -8.56
C THR A 234 20.23 -6.10 -7.58
N ARG A 235 19.10 -5.45 -7.80
CA ARG A 235 17.87 -5.65 -7.02
C ARG A 235 16.92 -6.54 -7.80
N THR A 236 16.55 -7.67 -7.22
CA THR A 236 15.53 -8.58 -7.73
C THR A 236 14.29 -8.51 -6.84
N LEU A 237 13.16 -8.16 -7.44
CA LEU A 237 11.88 -7.96 -6.76
C LEU A 237 10.89 -9.02 -7.25
N TRP A 238 10.33 -9.81 -6.34
CA TRP A 238 9.22 -10.71 -6.63
C TRP A 238 7.94 -10.04 -6.13
N VAL A 239 7.03 -9.81 -7.06
CA VAL A 239 5.83 -9.00 -6.87
C VAL A 239 4.60 -9.86 -7.10
N ASP A 240 3.64 -9.85 -6.17
CA ASP A 240 2.33 -10.46 -6.43
C ASP A 240 1.59 -9.65 -7.51
N PRO A 241 1.20 -10.25 -8.64
CA PRO A 241 0.66 -9.50 -9.77
C PRO A 241 -0.71 -8.87 -9.51
N VAL A 242 -1.46 -9.34 -8.50
CA VAL A 242 -2.80 -8.80 -8.19
C VAL A 242 -2.69 -7.60 -7.26
N THR A 243 -2.00 -7.77 -6.15
CA THR A 243 -1.88 -6.74 -5.12
C THR A 243 -0.77 -5.74 -5.43
N GLY A 244 0.27 -6.14 -6.17
CA GLY A 244 1.49 -5.36 -6.38
C GLY A 244 2.44 -5.33 -5.17
N ALA A 245 2.22 -6.18 -4.17
CA ALA A 245 3.10 -6.26 -2.98
C ALA A 245 4.40 -7.02 -3.26
N TYR A 246 5.49 -6.63 -2.60
CA TYR A 246 6.72 -7.41 -2.56
C TYR A 246 6.53 -8.66 -1.69
N VAL A 247 6.81 -9.83 -2.26
CA VAL A 247 6.73 -11.12 -1.56
C VAL A 247 8.08 -11.74 -1.29
N LYS A 248 9.10 -11.30 -2.03
CA LYS A 248 10.52 -11.64 -1.84
C LYS A 248 11.36 -10.55 -2.48
N VAL A 249 12.46 -10.19 -1.84
CA VAL A 249 13.44 -9.23 -2.36
C VAL A 249 14.83 -9.80 -2.14
N ARG A 250 15.70 -9.61 -3.14
CA ARG A 250 17.14 -9.83 -3.05
C ARG A 250 17.86 -8.59 -3.56
N GLU A 251 18.86 -8.14 -2.83
CA GLU A 251 19.63 -6.96 -3.19
C GLU A 251 21.13 -7.22 -3.01
N ARG A 252 21.85 -7.21 -4.13
CA ARG A 252 23.31 -7.41 -4.17
C ARG A 252 23.97 -6.06 -4.31
N GLN A 253 24.33 -5.45 -3.18
CA GLN A 253 24.95 -4.13 -3.14
C GLN A 253 26.48 -4.26 -3.09
N HIS A 254 27.15 -3.49 -3.93
CA HIS A 254 28.59 -3.31 -3.91
C HIS A 254 28.93 -1.82 -3.91
N LYS A 255 29.73 -1.38 -2.94
CA LYS A 255 30.28 -0.02 -2.88
C LYS A 255 31.78 -0.11 -2.68
N GLU A 256 32.51 0.69 -3.43
CA GLU A 256 33.96 0.76 -3.32
C GLU A 256 34.46 2.20 -3.40
N PHE A 257 35.51 2.49 -2.63
CA PHE A 257 36.26 3.71 -2.71
C PHE A 257 37.39 3.54 -3.73
N GLN A 258 37.39 4.39 -4.74
CA GLN A 258 38.42 4.47 -5.78
C GLN A 258 39.21 5.79 -5.60
N PRO A 259 40.41 5.75 -4.99
CA PRO A 259 41.29 6.92 -4.93
C PRO A 259 41.95 7.22 -6.29
N ASP A 260 42.44 8.44 -6.48
CA ASP A 260 43.29 8.79 -7.63
C ASP A 260 44.69 8.15 -7.57
N ASN A 261 45.15 7.80 -6.37
CA ASN A 261 46.39 7.09 -6.12
C ASN A 261 46.22 6.10 -4.96
N GLY A 262 46.46 4.82 -5.21
CA GLY A 262 46.35 3.75 -4.22
C GLY A 262 45.45 2.60 -4.67
N LEU A 263 45.13 1.70 -3.73
CA LEU A 263 44.30 0.53 -4.00
C LEU A 263 42.81 0.86 -3.83
N VAL A 264 41.98 0.27 -4.69
CA VAL A 264 40.52 0.28 -4.51
C VAL A 264 40.16 -0.46 -3.23
N THR A 265 39.27 0.15 -2.43
CA THR A 265 38.82 -0.42 -1.15
C THR A 265 37.33 -0.69 -1.19
N VAL A 266 36.94 -1.94 -0.94
CA VAL A 266 35.52 -2.31 -0.79
C VAL A 266 34.99 -1.70 0.50
N LEU A 267 33.92 -0.91 0.39
CA LEU A 267 33.20 -0.29 1.50
C LEU A 267 31.93 -1.07 1.85
N LEU A 268 31.29 -1.70 0.87
CA LEU A 268 30.14 -2.58 1.08
C LEU A 268 30.19 -3.68 0.04
N ASP A 269 30.01 -4.92 0.46
CA ASP A 269 29.74 -6.08 -0.38
C ASP A 269 28.75 -6.96 0.38
N ALA A 270 27.49 -6.92 -0.01
CA ALA A 270 26.40 -7.55 0.71
C ALA A 270 25.30 -8.08 -0.23
N ASP A 271 24.89 -9.32 0.01
CA ASP A 271 23.78 -9.98 -0.68
C ASP A 271 22.60 -10.15 0.28
N PHE A 272 21.80 -9.09 0.42
CA PHE A 272 20.64 -9.07 1.29
C PHE A 272 19.50 -9.87 0.66
N ASN A 273 19.00 -10.86 1.38
CA ASN A 273 17.88 -11.71 0.97
C ASN A 273 16.80 -11.65 2.03
N TYR A 274 15.54 -11.44 1.64
CA TYR A 274 14.43 -11.58 2.58
C TYR A 274 14.51 -12.92 3.31
N THR A 275 14.39 -12.86 4.63
CA THR A 275 14.37 -14.04 5.50
C THR A 275 13.15 -14.91 5.18
N ASP A 276 13.24 -16.22 5.44
CA ASP A 276 12.15 -17.16 5.20
C ASP A 276 10.85 -16.75 5.88
N ASP A 277 10.93 -16.22 7.10
CA ASP A 277 9.79 -15.70 7.86
C ASP A 277 9.15 -14.49 7.19
N THR A 278 9.98 -13.57 6.65
CA THR A 278 9.49 -12.41 5.90
C THR A 278 8.77 -12.89 4.64
N ILE A 279 9.37 -13.81 3.88
CA ILE A 279 8.75 -14.36 2.67
C ILE A 279 7.42 -15.05 2.99
N ALA A 280 7.37 -15.89 4.04
CA ALA A 280 6.16 -16.60 4.44
C ALA A 280 5.02 -15.63 4.78
N LYS A 281 5.30 -14.63 5.63
CA LYS A 281 4.30 -13.61 6.03
C LYS A 281 3.83 -12.76 4.85
N SER A 282 4.76 -12.31 3.99
CA SER A 282 4.41 -11.53 2.80
C SER A 282 3.56 -12.33 1.81
N VAL A 283 3.85 -13.63 1.61
CA VAL A 283 3.04 -14.51 0.76
C VAL A 283 1.65 -14.74 1.34
N GLU A 284 1.53 -14.98 2.65
CA GLU A 284 0.24 -15.15 3.33
C GLU A 284 -0.61 -13.89 3.19
N THR A 285 -0.05 -12.73 3.52
CA THR A 285 -0.72 -11.43 3.40
C THR A 285 -1.14 -11.14 1.95
N ALA A 286 -0.30 -11.47 0.96
CA ALA A 286 -0.63 -11.32 -0.45
C ALA A 286 -1.79 -12.23 -0.88
N LYS A 287 -1.81 -13.50 -0.43
CA LYS A 287 -2.91 -14.44 -0.70
C LYS A 287 -4.24 -13.95 -0.11
N ASP A 288 -4.22 -13.48 1.13
CA ASP A 288 -5.41 -12.96 1.81
C ASP A 288 -5.96 -11.71 1.11
N ASN A 289 -5.07 -10.76 0.77
CA ASN A 289 -5.46 -9.56 0.05
C ASN A 289 -5.97 -9.87 -1.35
N ARG A 290 -5.34 -10.80 -2.08
CA ARG A 290 -5.81 -11.29 -3.38
C ARG A 290 -7.20 -11.92 -3.27
N PHE A 291 -7.45 -12.72 -2.23
CA PHE A 291 -8.76 -13.31 -1.99
C PHE A 291 -9.83 -12.24 -1.76
N LYS A 292 -9.57 -11.26 -0.88
CA LYS A 292 -10.48 -10.14 -0.61
C LYS A 292 -10.79 -9.35 -1.88
N ILE A 293 -9.77 -9.02 -2.69
CA ILE A 293 -9.94 -8.31 -3.96
C ILE A 293 -10.81 -9.13 -4.94
N ASN A 294 -10.52 -10.43 -5.11
CA ASN A 294 -11.26 -11.29 -6.02
C ASN A 294 -12.70 -11.57 -5.56
N MET A 295 -12.97 -11.50 -4.26
CA MET A 295 -14.32 -11.57 -3.71
C MET A 295 -15.20 -10.47 -4.28
N VAL A 296 -14.71 -9.23 -4.25
CA VAL A 296 -15.41 -8.04 -4.75
C VAL A 296 -15.40 -7.98 -6.27
N ARG A 297 -14.28 -8.32 -6.91
CA ARG A 297 -14.12 -8.18 -8.36
C ARG A 297 -14.79 -9.29 -9.17
N THR A 298 -14.89 -10.50 -8.61
CA THR A 298 -15.19 -11.70 -9.41
C THR A 298 -16.20 -12.61 -8.73
N TYR A 299 -15.94 -13.11 -7.53
CA TYR A 299 -16.76 -14.17 -6.95
C TYR A 299 -18.17 -13.72 -6.56
N VAL A 300 -18.30 -12.62 -5.81
CA VAL A 300 -19.62 -12.09 -5.43
C VAL A 300 -20.39 -11.62 -6.66
N PRO A 301 -19.80 -10.87 -7.61
CA PRO A 301 -20.49 -10.51 -8.85
C PRO A 301 -21.02 -11.70 -9.64
N ILE A 302 -20.22 -12.76 -9.82
CA ILE A 302 -20.66 -13.96 -10.55
C ILE A 302 -21.79 -14.67 -9.79
N GLY A 303 -21.65 -14.87 -8.48
CA GLY A 303 -22.68 -15.50 -7.65
C GLY A 303 -23.99 -14.73 -7.68
N ALA A 304 -23.92 -13.40 -7.50
CA ALA A 304 -25.07 -12.51 -7.59
C ALA A 304 -25.68 -12.53 -9.01
N GLY A 305 -24.86 -12.55 -10.06
CA GLY A 305 -25.31 -12.63 -11.45
C GLY A 305 -26.10 -13.91 -11.73
N VAL A 306 -25.55 -15.08 -11.38
CA VAL A 306 -26.19 -16.38 -11.60
C VAL A 306 -27.49 -16.49 -10.81
N LEU A 307 -27.45 -16.18 -9.51
CA LEU A 307 -28.64 -16.21 -8.66
C LEU A 307 -29.68 -15.19 -9.12
N GLY A 308 -29.25 -14.03 -9.59
CA GLY A 308 -30.10 -12.98 -10.14
C GLY A 308 -30.87 -13.45 -11.37
N VAL A 309 -30.18 -14.04 -12.35
CA VAL A 309 -30.82 -14.60 -13.56
C VAL A 309 -31.80 -15.72 -13.20
N LEU A 310 -31.41 -16.65 -12.30
CA LEU A 310 -32.29 -17.74 -11.88
C LEU A 310 -33.55 -17.22 -11.17
N ALA A 311 -33.41 -16.22 -10.30
CA ALA A 311 -34.52 -15.59 -9.60
C ALA A 311 -35.46 -14.85 -10.57
N LEU A 312 -34.91 -14.16 -11.58
CA LEU A 312 -35.70 -13.52 -12.63
C LEU A 312 -36.52 -14.52 -13.43
N LEU A 313 -35.90 -15.61 -13.91
CA LEU A 313 -36.58 -16.64 -14.69
C LEU A 313 -37.68 -17.34 -13.87
N ALA A 314 -37.41 -17.66 -12.60
CA ALA A 314 -38.39 -18.24 -11.70
C ALA A 314 -39.54 -17.29 -11.39
N GLY A 315 -39.24 -16.01 -11.09
CA GLY A 315 -40.22 -14.96 -10.85
C GLY A 315 -41.12 -14.75 -12.06
N MET A 316 -40.54 -14.64 -13.25
CA MET A 316 -41.27 -14.49 -14.52
C MET A 316 -42.18 -15.69 -14.79
N LEU A 317 -41.69 -16.92 -14.62
CA LEU A 317 -42.49 -18.13 -14.82
C LEU A 317 -43.68 -18.22 -13.86
N LEU A 318 -43.49 -17.83 -12.59
CA LEU A 318 -44.55 -17.84 -11.57
C LEU A 318 -45.61 -16.77 -11.83
N VAL A 319 -45.22 -15.59 -12.32
CA VAL A 319 -46.16 -14.53 -12.72
C VAL A 319 -46.95 -14.97 -13.96
N LEU A 320 -46.30 -15.51 -14.99
CA LEU A 320 -46.94 -15.97 -16.22
C LEU A 320 -47.92 -17.14 -15.99
N ARG A 321 -47.57 -18.09 -15.12
CA ARG A 321 -48.46 -19.22 -14.75
C ARG A 321 -49.58 -18.82 -13.79
N GLY A 322 -49.45 -17.71 -13.07
CA GLY A 322 -50.49 -17.17 -12.19
C GLY A 322 -51.64 -16.48 -12.94
N ASN A 323 -51.44 -16.15 -14.22
CA ASN A 323 -52.37 -15.37 -15.03
C ASN A 323 -53.23 -16.22 -16.00
N GLY A 324 -53.16 -17.55 -15.90
CA GLY A 324 -53.83 -18.50 -16.80
C GLY A 324 -55.20 -19.03 -16.33
N GLY A 325 -55.79 -18.45 -15.29
CA GLY A 325 -57.08 -18.87 -14.75
C GLY A 325 -57.92 -17.68 -14.35
N ASP A 326 -58.50 -17.02 -15.34
CA ASP A 326 -59.82 -16.36 -15.30
C ASP A 326 -59.97 -15.46 -16.54
N ALA A 327 -60.16 -16.10 -17.68
CA ALA A 327 -60.68 -15.46 -18.88
C ALA A 327 -61.86 -16.27 -19.41
N THR A 328 -62.96 -16.28 -18.65
CA THR A 328 -64.27 -16.65 -19.19
C THR A 328 -65.27 -15.54 -18.93
N ALA A 329 -65.57 -14.84 -20.03
CA ALA A 329 -66.67 -13.94 -20.30
C ALA A 329 -67.89 -14.03 -19.35
N ARG A 330 -68.45 -12.85 -18.99
CA ARG A 330 -69.85 -12.50 -19.33
C ARG A 330 -70.01 -11.01 -19.61
N HIS A 331 -70.18 -10.75 -20.89
CA HIS A 331 -70.96 -9.66 -21.45
C HIS A 331 -72.41 -9.78 -20.92
N ARG A 332 -72.99 -8.73 -20.34
CA ARG A 332 -74.44 -8.50 -20.39
C ARG A 332 -74.74 -7.01 -20.32
N LEU A 333 -75.33 -6.53 -21.41
CA LEU A 333 -75.91 -5.20 -21.64
C LEU A 333 -77.32 -5.08 -21.02
N ALA A 334 -77.74 -3.82 -20.84
CA ALA A 334 -79.09 -3.27 -20.66
C ALA A 334 -79.71 -3.39 -19.24
N GLU A 335 -80.39 -2.39 -18.64
CA GLU A 335 -80.89 -1.06 -19.08
C GLU A 335 -81.25 -0.21 -17.83
N ALA A 336 -81.18 1.12 -17.95
CA ALA A 336 -81.70 2.12 -16.99
C ALA A 336 -83.18 2.47 -17.36
N PRO A 337 -83.97 3.36 -16.70
CA PRO A 337 -83.61 4.67 -16.10
C PRO A 337 -84.39 4.97 -14.78
N ALA A 338 -84.49 6.13 -14.11
CA ALA A 338 -84.08 7.54 -14.28
C ALA A 338 -84.18 8.21 -12.88
N GLY A 339 -83.44 9.32 -12.67
CA GLY A 339 -83.78 10.35 -11.67
C GLY A 339 -82.57 11.05 -11.01
N GLY A 340 -82.06 12.12 -11.63
CA GLY A 340 -81.17 13.13 -10.98
C GLY A 340 -81.98 14.36 -10.52
N PRO A 341 -81.38 15.56 -10.29
CA PRO A 341 -79.95 15.95 -10.26
C PRO A 341 -79.56 16.63 -8.92
N SER A 342 -78.29 16.85 -8.56
CA SER A 342 -77.42 18.04 -8.80
C SER A 342 -76.26 17.88 -7.78
N GLY A 343 -75.02 18.35 -7.88
CA GLY A 343 -74.29 19.24 -8.77
C GLY A 343 -72.86 19.37 -8.20
N ASP A 344 -71.88 19.20 -9.09
CA ASP A 344 -70.49 19.68 -9.21
C ASP A 344 -69.49 19.92 -8.04
N GLU A 345 -68.25 19.60 -8.45
CA GLU A 345 -66.92 20.11 -8.08
C GLU A 345 -66.09 19.44 -6.98
N ALA A 346 -64.85 19.11 -7.38
CA ALA A 346 -63.71 18.65 -6.59
C ALA A 346 -62.46 19.37 -7.16
N PRO A 347 -61.20 19.11 -6.71
CA PRO A 347 -60.70 18.52 -5.45
C PRO A 347 -59.47 19.28 -4.87
N VAL A 348 -59.18 19.24 -3.55
CA VAL A 348 -57.77 19.38 -3.06
C VAL A 348 -57.53 18.69 -1.71
N GLY A 349 -56.57 17.75 -1.71
CA GLY A 349 -55.48 17.57 -0.73
C GLY A 349 -55.78 17.44 0.77
N GLY A 350 -55.59 16.23 1.31
CA GLY A 350 -55.37 15.97 2.73
C GLY A 350 -53.97 15.37 3.01
N PRO A 351 -53.43 15.50 4.24
CA PRO A 351 -51.99 15.47 4.55
C PRO A 351 -51.54 14.18 5.25
N LEU A 352 -50.35 14.22 5.90
CA LEU A 352 -49.75 13.34 6.94
C LEU A 352 -48.49 12.61 6.44
N SER A 353 -47.28 13.12 6.70
CA SER A 353 -46.49 13.09 7.95
C SER A 353 -45.46 11.94 7.93
N ASP A 354 -44.23 12.28 7.57
CA ASP A 354 -43.04 11.44 7.73
C ASP A 354 -42.54 11.52 9.18
N GLU A 355 -42.53 10.38 9.86
CA GLU A 355 -41.88 10.18 11.15
C GLU A 355 -40.74 9.17 10.94
N ILE A 356 -39.50 9.62 11.14
CA ILE A 356 -38.27 8.83 11.00
C ILE A 356 -37.81 8.43 12.42
N PRO A 357 -37.61 7.14 12.73
CA PRO A 357 -36.83 6.74 13.89
C PRO A 357 -35.34 6.54 13.53
N PRO A 358 -34.39 6.96 14.38
CA PRO A 358 -32.96 6.71 14.18
C PRO A 358 -32.57 5.29 14.64
N ALA A 359 -31.73 4.64 13.84
CA ALA A 359 -31.09 3.37 14.18
C ALA A 359 -29.85 3.61 15.05
N SER A 360 -29.89 3.12 16.28
CA SER A 360 -28.74 2.94 17.15
C SER A 360 -28.00 1.65 16.79
N THR A 361 -26.69 1.72 16.54
CA THR A 361 -25.81 0.54 16.67
C THR A 361 -24.53 0.95 17.39
N ASN A 362 -24.50 0.63 18.69
CA ASN A 362 -23.28 0.52 19.48
C ASN A 362 -22.74 -0.90 19.32
N TRP A 363 -21.46 -1.03 18.98
CA TRP A 363 -20.63 -2.13 19.47
C TRP A 363 -19.22 -1.59 19.74
N ARG A 364 -18.93 -1.39 21.03
CA ARG A 364 -17.57 -1.34 21.57
C ARG A 364 -17.26 -2.73 22.10
N THR A 365 -16.05 -3.19 21.84
CA THR A 365 -15.38 -4.21 22.64
C THR A 365 -14.06 -3.59 23.07
N ASP A 366 -13.97 -3.27 24.35
CA ASP A 366 -12.75 -2.92 25.04
C ASP A 366 -12.00 -4.20 25.39
N GLU A 367 -10.69 -4.27 25.10
CA GLU A 367 -9.71 -5.02 25.89
C GLU A 367 -8.32 -4.38 25.69
N GLU A 368 -8.00 -3.50 26.64
CA GLU A 368 -6.71 -3.33 27.34
C GLU A 368 -5.40 -3.30 26.53
N SER A 369 -4.91 -2.10 26.25
CA SER A 369 -3.48 -1.85 25.97
C SER A 369 -2.93 -0.93 27.07
N THR A 370 -2.10 -1.47 27.95
CA THR A 370 -1.41 -0.71 28.99
C THR A 370 -0.22 0.04 28.38
N VAL A 371 -0.31 1.36 28.36
CA VAL A 371 0.78 2.30 28.00
C VAL A 371 1.41 2.86 29.28
N PRO A 372 2.75 2.93 29.43
CA PRO A 372 3.36 3.73 30.49
C PRO A 372 3.35 5.23 30.16
N ALA A 373 3.04 6.01 31.19
CA ALA A 373 2.70 7.43 31.17
C ALA A 373 3.70 8.38 30.50
N GLN A 374 3.15 9.39 29.79
CA GLN A 374 3.79 10.65 29.47
C GLN A 374 4.00 11.50 30.75
N ARG A 375 5.13 12.19 30.82
CA ARG A 375 5.50 13.12 31.89
C ARG A 375 4.83 14.50 31.67
N PRO A 376 4.47 15.25 32.73
CA PRO A 376 3.70 16.49 32.59
C PRO A 376 4.55 17.69 32.15
N ALA A 377 3.87 18.67 31.57
CA ALA A 377 4.36 20.00 31.24
C ALA A 377 4.96 20.70 32.48
N VAL A 378 6.04 21.45 32.22
CA VAL A 378 6.72 22.31 33.20
C VAL A 378 5.97 23.63 33.25
N ASP A 379 5.39 23.93 34.42
CA ASP A 379 5.10 25.29 34.85
C ASP A 379 6.40 25.90 35.35
N ASP A 380 6.91 26.91 34.65
CA ASP A 380 8.02 27.76 35.12
C ASP A 380 7.43 29.09 35.57
N GLU A 381 7.25 29.26 36.88
CA GLU A 381 7.35 30.57 37.52
C GLU A 381 8.10 30.50 38.86
N ALA A 382 9.04 31.45 38.97
CA ALA A 382 9.48 32.15 40.18
C ALA A 382 10.83 31.78 40.83
N GLU A 383 11.75 32.74 40.65
CA GLU A 383 12.51 33.44 41.70
C GLU A 383 13.66 32.77 42.48
N LYS A 384 14.76 33.55 42.52
CA LYS A 384 15.71 33.77 43.62
C LYS A 384 16.65 32.61 44.00
N ARG A 385 17.92 32.74 43.59
CA ARG A 385 19.00 33.34 44.42
C ARG A 385 20.31 33.46 43.66
#